data_AF-A0A198YNB1-F1
#
_entry.id   AF-A0A198YNB1-F1
#
_cell.length_a   1.000
_cell.length_b   1.000
_cell.length_c   1.000
_cell.angle_alpha   90.00
_cell.angle_beta   90.00
_cell.angle_gamma   90.00
#
_symmetry.space_group_name_H-M   'P 1'
#
loop_
_entity.id
_entity.type
_entity.pdbx_description
1 polymer ?
#
loop_
_entity_poly.entity_id
_entity_poly.type
_entity_poly.pdbx_seq_one_letter_code
_entity_poly.pdbx_strand_id
1 'polypeptide(L)'
;MDIITENTYSSDQHAFMFAPTLRSPVVLLCESYRSEMEYDSDPQAETTALTAISQAAKSLSGNVFAVMAEANIAPISKLRSYRGCLFSSPLKSIDHCDLEVSNGKGYSRLGAVISLDDARPDSDPVKILHFRTSIFLITPLDIEGVCRLAEAWMSGNDQGVLSLNLYAIAAHIAGNPDSMILRYFFADNGKSERVALIANETAVGDQARAFFENIRI
;
A
#
# COMPACT_ATOMS: atom_id res chain seq x y z
N MET A 1 16.80 -8.23 -7.15
CA MET A 1 15.39 -8.57 -6.90
C MET A 1 15.32 -9.93 -6.27
N ASP A 2 14.91 -9.96 -5.01
CA ASP A 2 14.74 -11.19 -4.26
C ASP A 2 13.30 -11.68 -4.43
N ILE A 3 13.12 -12.94 -4.84
CA ILE A 3 11.80 -13.58 -4.94
C ILE A 3 11.63 -14.52 -3.75
N ILE A 4 10.70 -14.18 -2.87
CA ILE A 4 10.36 -14.91 -1.67
C ILE A 4 9.06 -15.68 -1.94
N THR A 5 9.12 -16.99 -1.77
CA THR A 5 8.02 -17.94 -1.96
C THR A 5 7.63 -18.55 -0.62
N GLU A 6 6.59 -19.37 -0.58
CA GLU A 6 6.22 -20.15 0.60
C GLU A 6 7.41 -20.93 1.20
N ASN A 7 8.25 -21.54 0.36
CA ASN A 7 9.39 -22.35 0.80
C ASN A 7 10.59 -21.52 1.32
N THR A 8 10.67 -20.25 0.95
CA THR A 8 11.78 -19.35 1.34
C THR A 8 11.36 -18.27 2.33
N TYR A 9 10.08 -18.25 2.73
CA TYR A 9 9.55 -17.27 3.66
C TYR A 9 10.02 -17.56 5.10
N SER A 10 10.78 -16.63 5.68
CA SER A 10 11.10 -16.59 7.11
C SER A 10 10.28 -15.51 7.82
N SER A 11 9.52 -15.90 8.86
CA SER A 11 8.75 -14.94 9.68
C SER A 11 9.64 -13.87 10.31
N ASP A 12 10.83 -14.25 10.78
CA ASP A 12 11.75 -13.31 11.45
C ASP A 12 12.27 -12.23 10.49
N GLN A 13 12.39 -12.55 9.20
CA GLN A 13 12.95 -11.66 8.19
C GLN A 13 11.89 -10.87 7.43
N HIS A 14 10.72 -11.48 7.20
CA HIS A 14 9.75 -10.95 6.24
C HIS A 14 8.43 -10.47 6.86
N ALA A 15 8.11 -10.83 8.11
CA ALA A 15 6.81 -10.47 8.70
C ALA A 15 6.58 -8.95 8.79
N PHE A 16 7.66 -8.16 8.85
CA PHE A 16 7.56 -6.71 8.77
C PHE A 16 7.05 -6.23 7.39
N MET A 17 7.52 -6.87 6.32
CA MET A 17 7.14 -6.57 4.93
C MET A 17 5.77 -7.14 4.57
N PHE A 18 5.44 -8.32 5.08
CA PHE A 18 4.14 -8.93 4.89
C PHE A 18 3.90 -9.97 5.99
N ALA A 19 3.13 -9.62 7.02
CA ALA A 19 2.95 -10.47 8.20
C ALA A 19 2.38 -11.87 7.92
N PRO A 20 1.39 -12.04 7.01
CA PRO A 20 0.86 -13.36 6.69
C PRO A 20 1.95 -14.28 6.12
N THR A 21 1.98 -15.54 6.56
CA THR A 21 2.78 -16.57 5.90
C THR A 21 2.34 -16.66 4.44
N LEU A 22 3.31 -16.52 3.52
CA LEU A 22 3.04 -16.69 2.10
C LEU A 22 2.62 -18.13 1.84
N ARG A 23 1.48 -18.28 1.16
CA ARG A 23 1.00 -19.58 0.66
C ARG A 23 0.90 -19.48 -0.85
N SER A 24 1.29 -20.54 -1.55
CA SER A 24 1.08 -20.63 -2.98
C SER A 24 -0.39 -20.31 -3.34
N PRO A 25 -0.64 -19.49 -4.38
CA PRO A 25 0.31 -18.97 -5.37
C PRO A 25 0.88 -17.57 -5.04
N VAL A 26 0.82 -17.09 -3.80
CA VAL A 26 1.29 -15.74 -3.46
C VAL A 26 2.80 -15.70 -3.26
N VAL A 27 3.46 -14.74 -3.88
CA VAL A 27 4.90 -14.47 -3.75
C VAL A 27 5.16 -13.03 -3.33
N LEU A 28 6.32 -12.80 -2.72
CA LEU A 28 6.80 -11.50 -2.31
C LEU A 28 8.10 -11.21 -3.08
N LEU A 29 8.10 -10.13 -3.85
CA LEU A 29 9.29 -9.61 -4.50
C LEU A 29 9.76 -8.38 -3.74
N CYS A 30 11.07 -8.29 -3.52
CA CYS A 30 11.65 -7.21 -2.75
C CYS A 30 12.90 -6.67 -3.45
N GLU A 31 13.03 -5.34 -3.47
CA GLU A 31 14.21 -4.64 -3.96
C GLU A 31 14.51 -3.43 -3.07
N SER A 32 15.78 -3.24 -2.73
CA SER A 32 16.27 -2.04 -2.06
C SER A 32 16.95 -1.14 -3.10
N TYR A 33 16.78 0.19 -3.02
CA TYR A 33 17.21 1.09 -4.09
C TYR A 33 17.99 2.33 -3.63
N ARG A 34 17.78 2.85 -2.42
CA ARG A 34 18.67 3.87 -1.81
C ARG A 34 19.17 3.41 -0.45
N SER A 35 20.43 3.68 -0.17
CA SER A 35 20.97 3.61 1.20
C SER A 35 20.34 4.70 2.08
N GLU A 36 20.41 4.52 3.40
CA GLU A 36 19.95 5.54 4.35
C GLU A 36 20.66 6.88 4.14
N MET A 37 21.97 6.86 3.85
CA MET A 37 22.73 8.07 3.56
C MET A 37 22.23 8.80 2.30
N GLU A 38 21.89 8.07 1.23
CA GLU A 38 21.33 8.66 0.01
C GLU A 38 19.92 9.19 0.23
N TYR A 39 19.11 8.47 1.03
CA TYR A 39 17.77 8.90 1.43
C TYR A 39 17.82 10.21 2.23
N ASP A 40 18.65 10.25 3.27
CA ASP A 40 18.82 11.42 4.16
C ASP A 40 19.41 12.64 3.45
N SER A 41 20.13 12.42 2.35
CA SER A 41 20.71 13.49 1.54
C SER A 41 19.70 14.10 0.54
N ASP A 42 18.58 13.43 0.27
CA ASP A 42 17.53 13.92 -0.62
C ASP A 42 16.49 14.75 0.19
N PRO A 43 16.43 16.08 0.02
CA PRO A 43 15.49 16.93 0.75
C PRO A 43 14.02 16.69 0.37
N GLN A 44 13.75 15.88 -0.66
CA GLN A 44 12.42 15.53 -1.17
C GLN A 44 12.25 14.00 -1.32
N ALA A 45 12.92 13.22 -0.46
CA ALA A 45 13.02 11.76 -0.58
C ALA A 45 11.67 11.05 -0.80
N GLU A 46 10.62 11.45 -0.08
CA GLU A 46 9.27 10.89 -0.21
C GLU A 46 8.60 11.27 -1.53
N THR A 47 8.76 12.52 -1.98
CA THR A 47 8.24 12.98 -3.27
C THR A 47 8.93 12.24 -4.42
N THR A 48 10.26 12.10 -4.34
CA THR A 48 11.08 11.34 -5.30
C THR A 48 10.61 9.88 -5.34
N ALA A 49 10.43 9.25 -4.17
CA ALA A 49 9.96 7.87 -4.06
C ALA A 49 8.56 7.66 -4.66
N LEU A 50 7.59 8.50 -4.31
CA LEU A 50 6.23 8.37 -4.84
C LEU A 50 6.20 8.59 -6.35
N THR A 51 7.01 9.52 -6.86
CA THR A 51 7.16 9.74 -8.30
C THR A 51 7.73 8.51 -9.00
N ALA A 52 8.80 7.92 -8.45
CA ALA A 52 9.42 6.70 -8.98
C ALA A 52 8.44 5.52 -8.97
N ILE A 53 7.71 5.31 -7.87
CA ILE A 53 6.66 4.27 -7.76
C ILE A 53 5.58 4.50 -8.83
N SER A 54 5.07 5.72 -8.95
CA SER A 54 3.99 6.04 -9.90
C SER A 54 4.43 5.85 -11.35
N GLN A 55 5.68 6.16 -11.67
CA GLN A 55 6.26 5.92 -13.00
C GLN A 55 6.49 4.43 -13.26
N ALA A 56 7.11 3.72 -12.31
CA ALA A 56 7.39 2.30 -12.42
C ALA A 56 6.11 1.46 -12.55
N ALA A 57 5.05 1.83 -11.82
CA ALA A 57 3.76 1.15 -11.82
C ALA A 57 3.09 1.14 -13.20
N LYS A 58 3.43 2.05 -14.11
CA LYS A 58 2.96 2.03 -15.52
C LYS A 58 3.43 0.79 -16.29
N SER A 59 4.44 0.09 -15.79
CA SER A 59 4.93 -1.18 -16.35
C SER A 59 4.06 -2.38 -15.94
N LEU A 60 3.19 -2.19 -14.94
CA LEU A 60 2.27 -3.20 -14.44
C LEU A 60 0.92 -3.02 -15.14
N SER A 61 0.22 -4.12 -15.40
CA SER A 61 -1.14 -4.05 -15.93
C SER A 61 -2.15 -3.73 -14.84
N GLY A 62 -2.75 -2.54 -14.90
CA GLY A 62 -3.84 -2.15 -14.01
C GLY A 62 -3.80 -0.67 -13.65
N ASN A 63 -4.87 -0.24 -12.99
CA ASN A 63 -4.96 1.08 -12.37
C ASN A 63 -4.25 1.03 -11.01
N VAL A 64 -3.64 2.14 -10.60
CA VAL A 64 -2.90 2.24 -9.34
C VAL A 64 -3.71 3.03 -8.33
N PHE A 65 -3.98 2.42 -7.18
CA PHE A 65 -4.69 3.07 -6.08
C PHE A 65 -3.86 3.07 -4.82
N ALA A 66 -3.94 4.14 -4.01
CA ALA A 66 -3.51 4.07 -2.63
C ALA A 66 -4.72 3.79 -1.73
N VAL A 67 -4.66 2.70 -0.97
CA VAL A 67 -5.66 2.34 0.04
C VAL A 67 -5.11 2.75 1.40
N MET A 68 -5.74 3.75 2.00
CA MET A 68 -5.30 4.38 3.24
C MET A 68 -6.32 4.21 4.35
N ALA A 69 -5.84 4.08 5.58
CA ALA A 69 -6.67 4.02 6.77
C ALA A 69 -5.99 4.72 7.96
N GLU A 70 -6.73 5.52 8.71
CA GLU A 70 -6.24 6.17 9.93
C GLU A 70 -5.65 5.13 10.89
N ALA A 71 -4.58 5.49 11.61
CA ALA A 71 -3.89 4.59 12.54
C ALA A 71 -4.80 4.13 13.69
N ASN A 72 -5.69 5.00 14.16
CA ASN A 72 -6.51 4.78 15.34
C ASN A 72 -7.99 4.73 14.98
N ILE A 73 -8.78 4.01 15.77
CA ILE A 73 -10.24 4.17 15.74
C ILE A 73 -10.64 5.34 16.64
N ALA A 74 -11.78 5.96 16.36
CA ALA A 74 -12.32 7.02 17.21
C ALA A 74 -13.84 6.91 17.31
N PRO A 75 -14.48 7.56 18.30
CA PRO A 75 -15.93 7.57 18.43
C PRO A 75 -16.61 8.07 17.15
N ILE A 76 -17.68 7.39 16.76
CA ILE A 76 -18.49 7.76 15.60
C ILE A 76 -19.22 9.07 15.90
N SER A 77 -19.13 10.03 14.99
CA SER A 77 -19.94 11.25 15.04
C SER A 77 -20.21 11.76 13.63
N LYS A 78 -21.36 12.42 13.43
CA LYS A 78 -21.73 13.00 12.12
C LYS A 78 -20.65 13.93 11.56
N LEU A 79 -20.01 14.71 12.43
CA LEU A 79 -18.93 15.63 12.03
C LEU A 79 -17.70 14.86 11.53
N ARG A 80 -17.34 13.74 12.18
CA ARG A 80 -16.22 12.89 11.78
C ARG A 80 -16.48 12.22 10.43
N SER A 81 -17.65 11.58 10.28
CA SER A 81 -18.06 10.94 9.02
C SER A 81 -18.08 11.94 7.87
N TYR A 82 -18.58 13.17 8.10
CA TYR A 82 -18.58 14.23 7.10
C TYR A 82 -17.17 14.73 6.74
N ARG A 83 -16.24 14.76 7.71
CA ARG A 83 -14.86 15.19 7.45
C ARG A 83 -14.12 14.18 6.58
N GLY A 84 -14.29 12.88 6.85
CA GLY A 84 -13.59 11.82 6.13
C GLY A 84 -12.09 11.79 6.43
N CYS A 85 -11.36 10.86 5.81
CA CYS A 85 -9.93 10.66 6.06
C CYS A 85 -9.07 11.78 5.42
N LEU A 86 -9.58 12.39 4.34
CA LEU A 86 -8.85 13.36 3.53
C LEU A 86 -9.23 14.82 3.80
N PHE A 87 -10.02 15.11 4.84
CA PHE A 87 -10.61 16.45 5.09
C PHE A 87 -9.67 17.64 4.86
N SER A 88 -8.47 17.56 5.45
CA SER A 88 -7.45 18.60 5.43
C SER A 88 -6.29 18.30 4.48
N SER A 89 -6.39 17.25 3.67
CA SER A 89 -5.33 16.80 2.78
C SER A 89 -5.55 17.32 1.36
N PRO A 90 -4.51 17.72 0.63
CA PRO A 90 -4.62 18.10 -0.78
C PRO A 90 -5.15 16.97 -1.66
N LEU A 91 -5.00 15.71 -1.20
CA LEU A 91 -5.50 14.50 -1.84
C LEU A 91 -7.02 14.50 -2.05
N LYS A 92 -7.79 15.33 -1.32
CA LYS A 92 -9.23 15.46 -1.52
C LYS A 92 -9.60 16.00 -2.92
N SER A 93 -8.65 16.61 -3.63
CA SER A 93 -8.86 17.09 -5.01
C SER A 93 -8.68 16.03 -6.08
N ILE A 94 -8.14 14.86 -5.71
CA ILE A 94 -7.91 13.71 -6.60
C ILE A 94 -9.16 12.82 -6.58
N ASP A 95 -9.38 12.01 -7.61
CA ASP A 95 -10.44 11.01 -7.61
C ASP A 95 -10.27 10.04 -6.42
N HIS A 96 -11.28 10.01 -5.55
CA HIS A 96 -11.21 9.30 -4.28
C HIS A 96 -12.57 8.80 -3.80
N CYS A 97 -12.52 7.83 -2.90
CA CYS A 97 -13.65 7.30 -2.16
C CYS A 97 -13.30 7.30 -0.67
N ASP A 98 -14.07 8.02 0.16
CA ASP A 98 -13.94 7.98 1.62
C ASP A 98 -14.63 6.74 2.20
N LEU A 99 -14.03 6.17 3.26
CA LEU A 99 -14.51 4.96 3.93
C LEU A 99 -14.61 5.19 5.44
N GLU A 100 -15.62 4.57 6.06
CA GLU A 100 -15.76 4.50 7.52
C GLU A 100 -16.16 3.09 7.95
N VAL A 101 -15.24 2.38 8.61
CA VAL A 101 -15.47 1.00 9.08
C VAL A 101 -15.75 1.01 10.59
N SER A 102 -16.98 0.67 10.96
CA SER A 102 -17.43 0.58 12.35
C SER A 102 -16.99 -0.72 13.01
N ASN A 103 -16.70 -0.66 14.32
CA ASN A 103 -16.46 -1.84 15.14
C ASN A 103 -17.71 -2.34 15.90
N GLY A 104 -18.88 -1.76 15.62
CA GLY A 104 -20.15 -2.10 16.28
C GLY A 104 -20.28 -1.63 17.74
N LYS A 105 -19.23 -1.02 18.32
CA LYS A 105 -19.21 -0.51 19.71
C LYS A 105 -19.21 1.02 19.79
N GLY A 106 -19.66 1.69 18.72
CA GLY A 106 -19.69 3.15 18.63
C GLY A 106 -18.37 3.80 18.22
N TYR A 107 -17.38 3.02 17.78
CA TYR A 107 -16.12 3.52 17.23
C TYR A 107 -15.97 3.12 15.76
N SER A 108 -15.18 3.89 15.01
CA SER A 108 -14.88 3.63 13.61
C SER A 108 -13.47 4.03 13.23
N ARG A 109 -12.95 3.36 12.20
CA ARG A 109 -11.74 3.75 11.47
C ARG A 109 -12.16 4.47 10.19
N LEU A 110 -11.60 5.65 9.96
CA LEU A 110 -11.72 6.32 8.66
C LEU A 110 -10.63 5.82 7.73
N GLY A 111 -10.95 5.74 6.45
CA GLY A 111 -9.98 5.47 5.39
C GLY A 111 -10.38 6.16 4.10
N ALA A 112 -9.55 5.99 3.10
CA ALA A 112 -9.83 6.46 1.76
C ALA A 112 -9.11 5.58 0.73
N VAL A 113 -9.72 5.47 -0.44
CA VAL A 113 -9.08 4.97 -1.66
C VAL A 113 -8.86 6.17 -2.56
N ILE A 114 -7.64 6.37 -3.06
CA ILE A 114 -7.32 7.41 -4.03
C ILE A 114 -6.81 6.77 -5.31
N SER A 115 -7.23 7.27 -6.47
CA SER A 115 -6.61 6.91 -7.75
C SER A 115 -5.29 7.67 -7.91
N LEU A 116 -4.25 6.97 -8.36
CA LEU A 116 -2.94 7.54 -8.63
C LEU A 116 -2.63 7.65 -10.14
N ASP A 117 -3.54 7.22 -11.01
CA ASP A 117 -3.31 7.20 -12.47
C ASP A 117 -3.08 8.61 -13.04
N ASP A 118 -3.82 9.60 -12.53
CA ASP A 118 -3.73 11.01 -12.90
C ASP A 118 -3.19 11.91 -11.78
N ALA A 119 -2.79 11.32 -10.65
CA ALA A 119 -2.34 12.08 -9.49
C ALA A 119 -0.99 12.73 -9.74
N ARG A 120 -0.84 13.99 -9.31
CA ARG A 120 0.48 14.59 -9.11
C ARG A 120 1.05 14.07 -7.79
N PRO A 121 2.20 13.37 -7.80
CA PRO A 121 2.85 12.78 -6.61
C PRO A 121 3.01 13.76 -5.43
N ASP A 122 3.05 15.05 -5.71
CA ASP A 122 3.38 16.10 -4.75
C ASP A 122 2.27 16.39 -3.71
N SER A 123 1.12 15.71 -3.81
CA SER A 123 -0.08 16.13 -3.10
C SER A 123 -0.09 15.78 -1.60
N ASP A 124 0.59 14.72 -1.15
CA ASP A 124 0.86 14.38 0.26
C ASP A 124 1.70 13.08 0.34
N PRO A 125 2.96 13.07 -0.11
CA PRO A 125 3.72 11.83 -0.32
C PRO A 125 3.94 11.05 0.97
N VAL A 126 4.13 11.75 2.10
CA VAL A 126 4.29 11.13 3.42
C VAL A 126 3.07 10.30 3.79
N LYS A 127 1.85 10.83 3.59
CA LYS A 127 0.62 10.09 3.92
C LYS A 127 0.41 8.88 3.02
N ILE A 128 0.70 9.01 1.73
CA ILE A 128 0.56 7.92 0.74
C ILE A 128 1.57 6.81 0.99
N LEU A 129 2.82 7.14 1.31
CA LEU A 129 3.91 6.18 1.47
C LEU A 129 3.96 5.54 2.86
N HIS A 130 3.14 5.98 3.81
CA HIS A 130 3.22 5.53 5.19
C HIS A 130 2.83 4.04 5.35
N PHE A 131 3.83 3.18 5.51
CA PHE A 131 3.72 1.72 5.45
C PHE A 131 2.73 1.09 6.45
N ARG A 132 2.39 1.77 7.55
CA ARG A 132 1.44 1.23 8.55
C ARG A 132 -0.02 1.50 8.20
N THR A 133 -0.26 2.57 7.45
CA THR A 133 -1.60 3.14 7.21
C THR A 133 -1.97 3.13 5.73
N SER A 134 -1.02 2.86 4.84
CA SER A 134 -1.23 2.89 3.39
C SER A 134 -0.60 1.68 2.72
N ILE A 135 -1.26 1.21 1.66
CA ILE A 135 -0.73 0.26 0.67
C ILE A 135 -1.14 0.72 -0.72
N PHE A 136 -0.38 0.32 -1.71
CA PHE A 136 -0.75 0.51 -3.10
C PHE A 136 -1.40 -0.77 -3.62
N LEU A 137 -2.52 -0.64 -4.31
CA LEU A 137 -3.19 -1.71 -5.03
C LEU A 137 -3.09 -1.43 -6.52
N ILE A 138 -2.54 -2.37 -7.26
CA ILE A 138 -2.54 -2.38 -8.73
C ILE A 138 -3.56 -3.43 -9.15
N THR A 139 -4.59 -3.04 -9.90
CA THR A 139 -5.72 -3.91 -10.23
C THR A 139 -6.46 -3.43 -11.47
N PRO A 140 -7.13 -4.31 -12.25
CA PRO A 140 -8.01 -3.90 -13.34
C PRO A 140 -9.33 -3.27 -12.87
N LEU A 141 -9.61 -3.30 -11.56
CA LEU A 141 -10.82 -2.71 -11.00
C LEU A 141 -10.83 -1.18 -11.13
N ASP A 142 -12.03 -0.61 -11.17
CA ASP A 142 -12.27 0.81 -11.01
C ASP A 142 -12.29 1.20 -9.52
N ILE A 143 -12.35 2.51 -9.24
CA ILE A 143 -12.31 3.03 -7.88
C ILE A 143 -13.46 2.52 -7.01
N GLU A 144 -14.66 2.31 -7.58
CA GLU A 144 -15.81 1.78 -6.86
C GLU A 144 -15.60 0.31 -6.47
N GLY A 145 -15.05 -0.50 -7.38
CA GLY A 145 -14.62 -1.87 -7.11
C GLY A 145 -13.59 -1.95 -5.99
N VAL A 146 -12.57 -1.09 -6.03
CA VAL A 146 -11.54 -1.03 -4.98
C VAL A 146 -12.12 -0.55 -3.66
N CYS A 147 -13.02 0.43 -3.66
CA CYS A 147 -13.61 0.96 -2.43
C CYS A 147 -14.36 -0.14 -1.65
N ARG A 148 -15.13 -0.99 -2.34
CA ARG A 148 -15.80 -2.16 -1.75
C ARG A 148 -14.82 -3.20 -1.17
N LEU A 149 -13.68 -3.42 -1.82
CA LEU A 149 -12.64 -4.32 -1.30
C LEU A 149 -11.96 -3.74 -0.06
N ALA A 150 -11.65 -2.45 -0.10
CA ALA A 150 -10.93 -1.75 0.95
C ALA A 150 -11.68 -1.74 2.29
N GLU A 151 -13.02 -1.70 2.28
CA GLU A 151 -13.84 -1.86 3.49
C GLU A 151 -13.52 -3.16 4.25
N ALA A 152 -13.36 -4.27 3.53
CA ALA A 152 -13.04 -5.57 4.13
C ALA A 152 -11.57 -5.67 4.57
N TRP A 153 -10.69 -4.83 4.03
CA TRP A 153 -9.28 -4.78 4.40
C TRP A 153 -9.04 -3.89 5.62
N MET A 154 -9.88 -2.91 5.90
CA MET A 154 -9.70 -2.06 7.06
C MET A 154 -10.14 -2.76 8.34
N SER A 155 -9.28 -2.73 9.37
CA SER A 155 -9.62 -3.31 10.67
C SER A 155 -10.49 -2.36 11.47
N GLY A 156 -11.70 -2.80 11.86
CA GLY A 156 -12.49 -2.12 12.90
C GLY A 156 -11.92 -2.27 14.32
N ASN A 157 -10.96 -3.17 14.53
CA ASN A 157 -10.34 -3.40 15.83
C ASN A 157 -9.10 -2.52 16.06
N ASP A 158 -8.93 -2.09 17.31
CA ASP A 158 -7.88 -1.15 17.76
C ASP A 158 -6.48 -1.78 17.95
N GLN A 159 -6.38 -3.10 17.94
CA GLN A 159 -5.24 -3.81 18.54
C GLN A 159 -4.09 -4.12 17.56
N GLY A 160 -4.08 -3.51 16.37
CA GLY A 160 -3.08 -3.77 15.33
C GLY A 160 -2.06 -2.64 15.19
N VAL A 161 -0.79 -2.99 14.94
CA VAL A 161 0.25 -2.04 14.48
C VAL A 161 -0.07 -1.50 13.07
N LEU A 162 -0.88 -2.25 12.31
CA LEU A 162 -1.31 -1.93 10.95
C LEU A 162 -2.80 -1.62 10.94
N SER A 163 -3.16 -0.57 10.19
CA SER A 163 -4.58 -0.20 9.97
C SER A 163 -5.31 -1.14 9.01
N LEU A 164 -4.55 -1.94 8.27
CA LEU A 164 -5.00 -2.81 7.19
C LEU A 164 -4.74 -4.28 7.54
N ASN A 165 -5.73 -5.11 7.25
CA ASN A 165 -5.72 -6.55 7.47
C ASN A 165 -4.97 -7.25 6.32
N LEU A 166 -3.66 -7.43 6.52
CA LEU A 166 -2.81 -8.08 5.54
C LEU A 166 -3.25 -9.52 5.20
N TYR A 167 -3.93 -10.23 6.10
CA TYR A 167 -4.45 -11.58 5.82
C TYR A 167 -5.60 -11.55 4.81
N ALA A 168 -6.51 -10.58 4.93
CA ALA A 168 -7.59 -10.38 3.96
C ALA A 168 -7.04 -9.98 2.58
N ILE A 169 -6.01 -9.14 2.58
CA ILE A 169 -5.28 -8.75 1.37
C ILE A 169 -4.59 -9.95 0.74
N ALA A 170 -3.90 -10.79 1.51
CA ALA A 170 -3.26 -12.01 1.01
C ALA A 170 -4.26 -12.95 0.32
N ALA A 171 -5.41 -13.15 0.95
CA ALA A 171 -6.48 -13.97 0.39
C ALA A 171 -7.04 -13.39 -0.92
N HIS A 172 -7.15 -12.06 -1.02
CA HIS A 172 -7.55 -11.40 -2.25
C HIS A 172 -6.54 -11.65 -3.38
N ILE A 173 -5.24 -11.45 -3.14
CA ILE A 173 -4.19 -11.64 -4.16
C ILE A 173 -4.10 -13.10 -4.61
N ALA A 174 -4.27 -14.06 -3.69
CA ALA A 174 -4.33 -15.48 -4.04
C ALA A 174 -5.46 -15.80 -5.03
N GLY A 175 -6.63 -15.14 -4.87
CA GLY A 175 -7.81 -15.36 -5.72
C GLY A 175 -7.89 -14.47 -6.97
N ASN A 176 -7.06 -13.45 -7.10
CA ASN A 176 -7.12 -12.45 -8.17
C ASN A 176 -5.73 -12.25 -8.78
N PRO A 177 -5.36 -13.06 -9.79
CA PRO A 177 -4.02 -13.03 -10.39
C PRO A 177 -3.64 -11.67 -10.96
N ASP A 178 -4.61 -10.93 -11.49
CA ASP A 178 -4.38 -9.61 -12.10
C ASP A 178 -4.25 -8.48 -11.07
N SER A 179 -4.18 -8.78 -9.77
CA SER A 179 -4.00 -7.80 -8.70
C SER A 179 -2.67 -7.99 -7.98
N MET A 180 -2.06 -6.86 -7.62
CA MET A 180 -0.80 -6.81 -6.90
C MET A 180 -0.86 -5.75 -5.81
N ILE A 181 -0.12 -5.97 -4.73
CA ILE A 181 0.06 -4.99 -3.66
C ILE A 181 1.49 -4.52 -3.64
N LEU A 182 1.67 -3.21 -3.56
CA LEU A 182 2.96 -2.60 -3.34
C LEU A 182 2.99 -1.98 -1.94
N ARG A 183 4.07 -2.27 -1.20
CA ARG A 183 4.39 -1.63 0.08
C ARG A 183 5.74 -0.94 -0.02
N TYR A 184 5.78 0.28 0.48
CA TYR A 184 6.97 1.11 0.53
C TYR A 184 7.54 1.13 1.95
N PHE A 185 8.86 1.15 2.07
CA PHE A 185 9.58 1.29 3.34
C PHE A 185 10.68 2.33 3.17
N PHE A 186 10.60 3.43 3.92
CA PHE A 186 11.65 4.44 3.97
C PHE A 186 12.94 3.87 4.58
N ALA A 187 14.08 4.47 4.25
CA ALA A 187 15.34 4.11 4.88
C ALA A 187 15.36 4.58 6.34
N ASP A 188 15.73 3.69 7.27
CA ASP A 188 15.72 4.00 8.70
C ASP A 188 16.52 2.96 9.49
N ASN A 189 17.23 3.41 10.52
CA ASN A 189 17.95 2.58 11.49
C ASN A 189 18.94 1.59 10.81
N GLY A 190 19.74 2.09 9.87
CA GLY A 190 20.74 1.30 9.13
C GLY A 190 20.15 0.49 7.97
N LYS A 191 18.85 0.62 7.68
CA LYS A 191 18.19 -0.11 6.59
C LYS A 191 18.03 0.78 5.37
N SER A 192 18.32 0.21 4.21
CA SER A 192 18.02 0.83 2.91
C SER A 192 16.53 0.98 2.70
N GLU A 193 16.19 2.01 1.93
CA GLU A 193 14.88 2.20 1.36
C GLU A 193 14.51 1.04 0.44
N ARG A 194 13.24 0.63 0.48
CA ARG A 194 12.81 -0.64 -0.10
C ARG A 194 11.36 -0.63 -0.54
N VAL A 195 11.10 -1.33 -1.64
CA VAL A 195 9.75 -1.66 -2.10
C VAL A 195 9.55 -3.17 -2.06
N ALA A 196 8.40 -3.56 -1.56
CA ALA A 196 7.89 -4.93 -1.60
C ALA A 196 6.66 -4.99 -2.53
N LEU A 197 6.70 -5.90 -3.49
CA LEU A 197 5.57 -6.24 -4.35
C LEU A 197 5.05 -7.62 -3.95
N ILE A 198 3.77 -7.71 -3.59
CA ILE A 198 3.08 -8.95 -3.27
C ILE A 198 2.14 -9.24 -4.42
N ALA A 199 2.31 -10.38 -5.06
CA ALA A 199 1.58 -10.73 -6.27
C ALA A 199 1.28 -12.23 -6.31
N ASN A 200 0.37 -12.61 -7.20
CA ASN A 200 0.23 -13.99 -7.61
C ASN A 200 1.43 -14.39 -8.48
N GLU A 201 2.02 -15.56 -8.25
CA GLU A 201 3.14 -16.12 -9.00
C GLU A 201 2.90 -16.10 -10.51
N THR A 202 1.66 -16.34 -10.97
CA THR A 202 1.33 -16.34 -12.40
C THR A 202 1.38 -14.95 -13.03
N ALA A 203 1.29 -13.90 -12.23
CA ALA A 203 1.39 -12.51 -12.67
C ALA A 203 2.83 -11.98 -12.55
N VAL A 204 3.73 -12.75 -11.94
CA VAL A 204 5.15 -12.43 -11.87
C VAL A 204 5.83 -12.85 -13.16
N GLY A 205 6.29 -11.86 -13.91
CA GLY A 205 7.00 -12.05 -15.17
C GLY A 205 7.77 -10.80 -15.55
N ASP A 206 7.85 -10.51 -16.84
CA ASP A 206 8.61 -9.37 -17.35
C ASP A 206 8.08 -8.02 -16.85
N GLN A 207 6.78 -7.92 -16.51
CA GLN A 207 6.20 -6.71 -15.93
C GLN A 207 6.76 -6.37 -14.54
N ALA A 208 6.89 -7.36 -13.65
CA ALA A 208 7.48 -7.16 -12.33
C ALA A 208 8.96 -6.79 -12.44
N ARG A 209 9.70 -7.41 -13.38
CA ARG A 209 11.09 -7.03 -13.67
C ARG A 209 11.18 -5.59 -14.17
N ALA A 210 10.37 -5.22 -15.15
CA ALA A 210 10.33 -3.85 -15.70
C ALA A 210 9.97 -2.82 -14.62
N PHE A 211 9.03 -3.14 -13.73
CA PHE A 211 8.72 -2.31 -12.57
C PHE A 211 9.96 -2.06 -11.70
N PHE A 212 10.69 -3.10 -11.30
CA PHE A 212 11.89 -2.94 -10.45
C PHE A 212 13.08 -2.32 -11.18
N GLU A 213 13.17 -2.45 -12.50
CA GLU A 213 14.16 -1.73 -13.31
C GLU A 213 13.86 -0.23 -13.36
N ASN A 214 12.57 0.14 -13.49
CA ASN A 214 12.13 1.53 -13.60
C ASN A 214 12.08 2.27 -12.26
N ILE A 215 12.04 1.56 -11.13
CA ILE A 215 12.04 2.20 -9.79
C ILE A 215 13.44 2.52 -9.28
N ARG A 216 14.50 1.99 -9.89
CA ARG A 216 15.89 2.31 -9.52
C ARG A 216 16.17 3.75 -9.94
N ILE A 217 16.08 4.67 -8.97
CA ILE A 217 16.39 6.10 -9.09
C ILE A 217 17.88 6.30 -9.36
#